data_AF-A0A3A1TUR1-F1
#
_entry.id   AF-A0A3A1TUR1-F1
#
_cell.length_a   1.000
_cell.length_b   1.000
_cell.length_c   1.000
_cell.angle_alpha   90.00
_cell.angle_beta   90.00
_cell.angle_gamma   90.00
#
_symmetry.space_group_name_H-M   'P 1'
#
loop_
_entity.id
_entity.type
_entity.pdbx_description
1 polymer ?
#
loop_
_entity_poly.entity_id
_entity_poly.type
_entity_poly.pdbx_seq_one_letter_code
_entity_poly.pdbx_strand_id
1 'polypeptide(L)'
;MTTIDGSSIKKLIVACDAGMGSSVMLAGQLKKQLKKSGVVVEHSPVAHIPQDADVVVTQAGLADRAQGVVPDVPVVPFQLFLGDPKVAKIVKAIQDGTTVEV
;
A
#
# COMPACT_ATOMS: atom_id res chain seq x y z
N MET A 1 -13.33 -9.44 7.45
CA MET A 1 -12.26 -8.76 8.20
C MET A 1 -10.98 -9.26 7.59
N THR A 2 -10.20 -8.37 6.95
CA THR A 2 -9.01 -8.78 6.22
C THR A 2 -7.82 -8.60 7.13
N THR A 3 -7.12 -9.67 7.41
CA THR A 3 -5.96 -9.66 8.29
C THR A 3 -4.70 -9.63 7.43
N ILE A 4 -3.85 -8.62 7.64
CA ILE A 4 -2.58 -8.48 6.94
C ILE A 4 -1.46 -8.91 7.88
N ASP A 5 -0.66 -9.88 7.46
CA ASP A 5 0.59 -10.24 8.12
C ASP A 5 1.74 -9.40 7.55
N GLY A 6 2.28 -8.49 8.36
CA GLY A 6 3.39 -7.63 7.95
C GLY A 6 4.67 -8.40 7.58
N SER A 7 4.87 -9.60 8.14
CA SER A 7 6.06 -10.42 7.88
C SER A 7 6.04 -11.11 6.51
N SER A 8 4.84 -11.33 5.95
CA SER A 8 4.69 -11.97 4.64
C SER A 8 4.75 -10.98 3.47
N ILE A 9 4.60 -9.68 3.73
CA ILE A 9 4.60 -8.64 2.68
C ILE A 9 6.00 -8.49 2.10
N LYS A 10 6.12 -8.64 0.78
CA LYS A 10 7.33 -8.41 -0.01
C LYS A 10 7.15 -7.28 -1.01
N LYS A 11 5.92 -6.99 -1.45
CA LYS A 11 5.61 -5.94 -2.42
C LYS A 11 4.42 -5.08 -1.99
N LEU A 12 4.67 -3.78 -1.81
CA LEU A 12 3.65 -2.76 -1.53
C LEU A 12 3.51 -1.83 -2.73
N ILE A 13 2.28 -1.70 -3.24
CA ILE A 13 1.96 -0.83 -4.37
C ILE A 13 1.19 0.40 -3.91
N VAL A 14 1.66 1.58 -4.28
CA VAL A 14 0.94 2.84 -4.12
C VAL A 14 0.16 3.13 -5.40
N ALA A 15 -1.16 2.93 -5.36
CA ALA A 15 -2.04 3.11 -6.51
C ALA A 15 -2.71 4.49 -6.51
N CYS A 16 -2.66 5.20 -7.63
CA CYS A 16 -3.26 6.53 -7.80
C CYS A 16 -3.83 6.71 -9.21
N ASP A 17 -4.71 7.69 -9.42
CA ASP A 17 -5.40 7.85 -10.71
C ASP A 17 -4.47 8.25 -11.86
N ALA A 18 -3.57 9.21 -11.64
CA ALA A 18 -2.73 9.79 -12.70
C ALA A 18 -1.31 9.19 -12.82
N GLY A 19 -0.86 8.35 -11.88
CA GLY A 19 0.50 7.78 -11.91
C GLY A 19 1.68 8.77 -11.78
N MET A 20 1.45 10.09 -11.81
CA MET A 20 2.50 11.12 -12.00
C MET A 20 2.53 12.24 -10.92
N GLY A 21 2.08 11.99 -9.69
CA GLY A 21 2.05 13.03 -8.65
C GLY A 21 2.31 12.52 -7.23
N SER A 22 1.27 12.59 -6.38
CA SER A 22 1.32 12.28 -4.95
C SER A 22 1.74 10.85 -4.60
N SER A 23 1.56 9.92 -5.53
CA SER A 23 2.04 8.53 -5.44
C SER A 23 3.55 8.40 -5.45
N VAL A 24 4.28 9.23 -6.20
CA VAL A 24 5.74 9.19 -6.25
C VAL A 24 6.34 9.64 -4.92
N MET A 25 5.76 10.70 -4.32
CA MET A 25 6.20 11.21 -3.03
C MET A 25 5.94 10.21 -1.91
N LEU A 26 4.72 9.66 -1.83
CA LEU A 26 4.37 8.66 -0.83
C LEU A 26 5.17 7.36 -1.03
N ALA A 27 5.28 6.84 -2.24
CA ALA A 27 6.10 5.66 -2.53
C ALA A 27 7.57 5.89 -2.17
N GLY A 28 8.14 7.05 -2.47
CA GLY A 28 9.51 7.40 -2.09
C GLY A 28 9.73 7.42 -0.58
N GLN A 29 8.76 7.93 0.19
CA GLN A 29 8.82 7.93 1.64
C GLN A 29 8.66 6.52 2.22
N LEU A 30 7.67 5.76 1.77
CA LEU A 30 7.45 4.37 2.18
C LEU A 30 8.66 3.50 1.86
N LYS A 31 9.26 3.68 0.68
CA LYS A 31 10.51 3.02 0.28
C LYS A 31 11.66 3.31 1.23
N LYS A 32 11.79 4.56 1.70
CA LYS A 32 12.81 4.92 2.72
C LYS A 32 12.52 4.26 4.07
N GLN A 33 11.26 4.23 4.51
CA GLN A 33 10.85 3.65 5.78
C GLN A 33 10.99 2.12 5.79
N LEU A 34 10.65 1.45 4.70
CA LEU A 34 10.65 -0.01 4.55
C LEU A 34 11.97 -0.56 3.98
N LYS A 35 12.98 0.30 3.75
CA LYS A 35 14.28 -0.11 3.20
C LYS A 35 14.96 -1.22 4.01
N LYS A 36 14.76 -1.24 5.33
CA LYS A 36 15.34 -2.24 6.24
C LYS A 36 14.55 -3.56 6.26
N SER A 37 13.28 -3.52 5.86
CA SER A 37 12.39 -4.68 5.85
C SER A 37 12.54 -5.55 4.59
N GLY A 38 13.29 -5.08 3.59
CA GLY A 38 13.45 -5.80 2.32
C GLY A 38 12.22 -5.78 1.41
N VAL A 39 11.22 -4.96 1.74
CA VAL A 39 9.97 -4.82 0.97
C VAL A 39 10.19 -3.90 -0.23
N VAL A 40 9.73 -4.37 -1.38
CA VAL A 40 9.68 -3.61 -2.64
C VAL A 40 8.50 -2.65 -2.58
N VAL A 41 8.78 -1.36 -2.75
CA VAL A 41 7.76 -0.32 -2.80
C VAL A 41 7.77 0.32 -4.18
N GLU A 42 6.64 0.24 -4.87
CA GLU A 42 6.43 0.77 -6.22
C GLU A 42 5.12 1.58 -6.27
N HIS A 43 4.93 2.33 -7.36
CA HIS A 43 3.67 3.02 -7.62
C HIS A 43 3.14 2.63 -8.98
N SER A 44 1.81 2.59 -9.12
CA SER A 44 1.14 2.29 -10.38
C SER A 44 -0.15 3.09 -10.53
N PRO A 45 -0.68 3.23 -11.75
CA PRO A 45 -2.06 3.63 -11.96
C PRO A 45 -3.02 2.60 -11.35
N VAL A 46 -4.17 3.04 -10.82
CA VAL A 46 -5.19 2.12 -10.27
C VAL A 46 -5.67 1.10 -11.29
N ALA A 47 -5.75 1.48 -12.57
CA ALA A 47 -6.17 0.59 -13.64
C ALA A 47 -5.11 -0.49 -14.01
N HIS A 48 -3.85 -0.32 -13.58
CA HIS A 48 -2.72 -1.17 -13.94
C HIS A 48 -1.96 -1.63 -12.68
N ILE A 49 -2.70 -1.96 -11.62
CA ILE A 49 -2.10 -2.53 -10.41
C ILE A 49 -1.52 -3.91 -10.75
N PRO A 50 -0.24 -4.17 -10.45
CA PRO A 50 0.35 -5.49 -10.62
C PRO A 50 -0.37 -6.55 -9.76
N GLN A 51 -0.62 -7.73 -10.31
CA GLN A 51 -1.25 -8.84 -9.57
C GLN A 51 -0.32 -9.50 -8.55
N ASP A 52 0.99 -9.23 -8.62
CA ASP A 52 1.98 -9.69 -7.66
C ASP A 52 2.13 -8.76 -6.44
N ALA A 53 1.20 -7.82 -6.25
CA ALA A 53 1.15 -6.97 -5.09
C ALA A 53 0.63 -7.75 -3.87
N ASP A 54 1.34 -7.68 -2.74
CA ASP A 54 0.86 -8.26 -1.48
C ASP A 54 -0.07 -7.29 -0.74
N VAL A 55 0.13 -6.00 -0.93
CA VAL A 55 -0.74 -4.95 -0.39
C VAL A 55 -0.79 -3.74 -1.32
N VAL A 56 -1.97 -3.16 -1.45
CA VAL A 56 -2.19 -1.94 -2.23
C VAL A 56 -2.62 -0.82 -1.31
N VAL A 57 -2.01 0.34 -1.46
CA VAL A 57 -2.38 1.57 -0.74
C VAL A 57 -2.90 2.58 -1.76
N THR A 58 -4.12 3.08 -1.58
CA THR A 58 -4.73 4.00 -2.54
C THR A 58 -5.59 5.06 -1.85
N GLN A 59 -5.94 6.13 -2.57
CA GLN A 59 -6.83 7.15 -2.03
C GLN A 59 -8.22 6.55 -1.77
N ALA A 60 -8.88 6.97 -0.69
CA ALA A 60 -10.20 6.45 -0.32
C ALA A 60 -11.24 6.48 -1.46
N GLY A 61 -11.23 7.53 -2.31
CA GLY A 61 -12.13 7.62 -3.47
C GLY A 61 -11.82 6.66 -4.63
N LEU A 62 -10.68 5.97 -4.59
CA LEU A 62 -10.25 5.00 -5.59
C LEU A 62 -10.20 3.56 -5.06
N ALA A 63 -10.55 3.36 -3.77
CA ALA A 63 -10.44 2.08 -3.10
C ALA A 63 -11.29 1.00 -3.77
N ASP A 64 -12.56 1.30 -4.06
CA ASP A 64 -13.47 0.36 -4.72
C ASP A 64 -12.96 -0.04 -6.11
N ARG A 65 -12.39 0.92 -6.85
CA ARG A 65 -11.80 0.67 -8.17
C ARG A 65 -10.56 -0.20 -8.07
N ALA A 66 -9.68 0.07 -7.10
CA ALA A 66 -8.49 -0.75 -6.86
C ALA A 66 -8.87 -2.18 -6.45
N GLN A 67 -9.86 -2.34 -5.56
CA GLN A 67 -10.36 -3.65 -5.14
C GLN A 67 -10.97 -4.41 -6.32
N GLY A 68 -11.63 -3.72 -7.26
CA GLY A 68 -12.14 -4.33 -8.48
C GLY A 68 -11.03 -4.84 -9.43
N VAL A 69 -9.84 -4.25 -9.41
CA VAL A 69 -8.69 -4.68 -10.24
C VAL A 69 -7.93 -5.83 -9.58
N VAL A 70 -7.79 -5.79 -8.25
CA VAL A 70 -7.12 -6.82 -7.45
C VAL A 70 -8.05 -7.34 -6.34
N PRO A 71 -9.03 -8.21 -6.67
CA PRO A 71 -10.04 -8.66 -5.72
C PRO A 71 -9.47 -9.45 -4.54
N ASP A 72 -8.35 -10.15 -4.76
CA ASP A 72 -7.70 -11.01 -3.78
C ASP A 72 -6.59 -10.31 -2.97
N VAL A 73 -6.30 -9.03 -3.29
CA VAL A 73 -5.24 -8.27 -2.61
C VAL A 73 -5.88 -7.29 -1.62
N PRO A 74 -5.36 -7.17 -0.39
CA PRO A 74 -5.80 -6.17 0.56
C PRO A 74 -5.55 -4.74 0.03
N VAL A 75 -6.63 -3.97 -0.13
CA VAL A 75 -6.59 -2.55 -0.49
C VAL A 75 -6.79 -1.69 0.76
N VAL A 76 -5.79 -0.88 1.08
CA VAL A 76 -5.80 0.04 2.22
C VAL A 76 -6.08 1.47 1.73
N PRO A 77 -7.26 2.03 2.01
CA PRO A 77 -7.58 3.40 1.68
C PRO A 77 -6.88 4.39 2.62
N PHE A 78 -6.22 5.39 2.06
CA PHE A 78 -5.70 6.55 2.79
C PHE A 78 -6.47 7.83 2.42
N GLN A 79 -6.58 8.74 3.38
CA GLN A 79 -7.14 10.08 3.19
C GLN A 79 -6.05 11.15 3.20
N LEU A 80 -4.95 10.90 3.93
CA LEU A 80 -3.82 11.81 4.03
C LEU A 80 -2.62 11.26 3.26
N PHE A 81 -2.05 12.06 2.36
CA PHE A 81 -0.84 11.65 1.64
C PHE A 81 0.37 11.48 2.55
N LEU A 82 0.41 12.21 3.67
CA LEU A 82 1.46 12.16 4.66
C LEU A 82 0.84 12.03 6.04
N GLY A 83 1.30 11.04 6.81
CA GLY A 83 0.87 10.87 8.20
C GLY A 83 -0.49 10.19 8.36
N ASP A 84 -1.00 9.52 7.33
CA ASP A 84 -2.22 8.73 7.48
C ASP A 84 -2.00 7.59 8.49
N PRO A 85 -2.81 7.50 9.55
CA PRO A 85 -2.63 6.51 10.60
C PRO A 85 -2.82 5.08 10.10
N LYS A 86 -3.62 4.85 9.05
CA LYS A 86 -3.81 3.49 8.48
C LYS A 86 -2.54 3.04 7.77
N VAL A 87 -1.94 3.91 6.97
CA VAL A 87 -0.68 3.62 6.28
C VAL A 87 0.44 3.42 7.28
N ALA A 88 0.53 4.28 8.31
CA ALA A 88 1.53 4.14 9.35
C ALA A 88 1.41 2.82 10.14
N LYS A 89 0.19 2.33 10.39
CA LYS A 89 -0.04 1.01 11.00
C LYS A 89 0.50 -0.11 10.13
N ILE A 90 0.24 -0.08 8.82
CA ILE A 90 0.76 -1.10 7.88
C ILE A 90 2.29 -1.07 7.83
N VAL A 91 2.89 0.10 7.74
CA VAL A 91 4.35 0.24 7.73
C VAL A 91 4.96 -0.32 9.00
N LYS A 92 4.39 0.00 10.17
CA LYS A 92 4.85 -0.57 11.45
C LYS A 92 4.65 -2.08 11.50
N ALA A 93 3.52 -2.58 11.02
CA ALA A 93 3.27 -4.01 10.94
C ALA A 93 4.35 -4.74 10.13
N ILE A 94 4.73 -4.19 8.99
CA ILE A 94 5.80 -4.71 8.13
C ILE A 94 7.18 -4.62 8.80
N GLN A 95 7.45 -3.54 9.53
CA GLN A 95 8.72 -3.35 10.24
C GLN A 95 8.87 -4.29 11.44
N ASP A 96 7.79 -4.47 12.20
CA ASP A 96 7.77 -5.25 13.44
C ASP A 96 7.43 -6.73 13.19
N GLY A 97 7.03 -7.08 11.96
CA GLY A 97 6.56 -8.43 11.61
C GLY A 97 5.27 -8.80 12.34
N THR A 98 4.40 -7.82 12.58
CA THR A 98 3.15 -8.02 13.32
C THR A 98 1.95 -8.09 12.39
N THR A 99 0.89 -8.71 12.88
CA THR A 99 -0.37 -8.84 12.17
C THR A 99 -1.27 -7.64 12.46
N VAL A 100 -1.87 -7.05 11.43
CA VAL A 100 -2.80 -5.91 11.57
C VAL A 100 -4.12 -6.19 10.86
N GLU A 101 -5.20 -5.76 11.50
CA GLU A 101 -6.54 -5.81 10.92
C GLU A 101 -6.82 -4.54 10.12
N VAL A 102 -7.30 -4.73 8.89
CA VAL A 102 -7.74 -3.65 7.98
C VAL A 102 -9.18 -3.83 7.53
#